data_AF-A0A232FJT8-F1
#
_entry.id   AF-A0A232FJT8-F1
#
_cell.length_a   1.000
_cell.length_b   1.000
_cell.length_c   1.000
_cell.angle_alpha   90.00
_cell.angle_beta   90.00
_cell.angle_gamma   90.00
#
_symmetry.space_group_name_H-M   'P 1'
#
loop_
_entity.id
_entity.type
_entity.pdbx_description
1 polymer ?
#
loop_
_entity_poly.entity_id
_entity_poly.type
_entity_poly.pdbx_seq_one_letter_code
_entity_poly.pdbx_strand_id
1 'polypeptide(L)'
;MRTKFSLFCLFVALCATLAHAKLNDWHFQAVSVRSHIFESLRPKGNPEVIKECGSVVTKPYGQLEQVYKRGQVAADTTCTWKLRAPANHRINIISVGFDLSDSHSDTPIDYDSAKNSGVSLYNSEEAGEGLMTTFYTSPKEHGSSGFVNSISSQENMVVEVKYHDNINYDTQYIKIKYEFLPVDKMQELLSKYH
;
A
#
# COMPACT_ATOMS: atom_id res chain seq x y z
N MET A 1 22.86 -69.82 -32.32
CA MET A 1 21.79 -68.88 -32.77
C MET A 1 21.77 -67.71 -31.79
N ARG A 2 22.13 -66.50 -32.26
CA ARG A 2 22.13 -65.16 -31.60
C ARG A 2 22.91 -65.02 -30.27
N THR A 3 24.20 -64.68 -30.24
CA THR A 3 24.80 -63.31 -30.23
C THR A 3 24.02 -62.21 -29.47
N LYS A 4 24.60 -61.69 -28.37
CA LYS A 4 25.18 -60.33 -28.27
C LYS A 4 25.88 -60.05 -26.91
N PHE A 5 27.04 -59.42 -27.05
CA PHE A 5 27.88 -58.70 -26.06
C PHE A 5 27.12 -57.67 -25.20
N SER A 6 27.63 -57.35 -24.01
CA SER A 6 28.08 -55.98 -23.60
C SER A 6 28.41 -55.96 -22.10
N LEU A 7 29.67 -55.90 -21.68
CA LEU A 7 30.53 -54.71 -21.46
C LEU A 7 30.31 -54.01 -20.10
N PHE A 8 31.36 -54.09 -19.29
CA PHE A 8 31.71 -53.27 -18.13
C PHE A 8 31.31 -51.78 -18.30
N CYS A 9 30.71 -51.18 -17.28
CA CYS A 9 30.80 -49.74 -17.04
C CYS A 9 30.73 -49.46 -15.53
N LEU A 10 31.91 -49.33 -14.92
CA LEU A 10 32.11 -48.40 -13.81
C LEU A 10 31.73 -47.01 -14.32
N PHE A 11 30.67 -46.40 -13.80
CA PHE A 11 30.56 -44.94 -13.80
C PHE A 11 29.98 -44.47 -12.47
N VAL A 12 30.90 -43.86 -11.72
CA VAL A 12 30.70 -42.86 -10.69
C VAL A 12 29.48 -42.00 -11.00
N ALA A 13 28.43 -42.09 -10.19
CA ALA A 13 27.43 -41.03 -10.10
C ALA A 13 27.76 -40.17 -8.88
N LEU A 14 28.67 -39.22 -9.09
CA LEU A 14 28.70 -37.96 -8.35
C LEU A 14 27.27 -37.38 -8.44
N CYS A 15 26.47 -37.52 -7.39
CA CYS A 15 25.25 -36.71 -7.27
C CYS A 15 25.66 -35.39 -6.63
N ALA A 16 26.31 -34.54 -7.43
CA ALA A 16 26.45 -33.14 -7.12
C ALA A 16 25.08 -32.47 -7.27
N THR A 17 24.57 -32.02 -6.13
CA THR A 17 23.74 -30.83 -5.95
C THR A 17 22.56 -30.61 -6.91
N LEU A 18 21.36 -30.68 -6.35
CA LEU A 18 20.49 -29.51 -6.33
C LEU A 18 19.75 -29.55 -5.00
N ALA A 19 20.42 -29.03 -3.97
CA ALA A 19 19.71 -28.35 -2.91
C ALA A 19 18.81 -27.34 -3.63
N HIS A 20 17.52 -27.67 -3.74
CA HIS A 20 16.53 -26.65 -3.97
C HIS A 20 16.65 -25.77 -2.73
N ALA A 21 17.44 -24.71 -2.88
CA ALA A 21 17.41 -23.59 -1.97
C ALA A 21 15.94 -23.24 -1.89
N LYS A 22 15.34 -23.62 -0.76
CA LYS A 22 14.03 -23.17 -0.33
C LYS A 22 14.27 -21.68 -0.15
N LEU A 23 14.13 -20.91 -1.23
CA LEU A 23 14.13 -19.46 -1.19
C LEU A 23 13.08 -19.15 -0.14
N ASN A 24 13.54 -18.63 1.00
CA ASN A 24 12.71 -18.29 2.12
C ASN A 24 11.51 -17.52 1.56
N ASP A 25 10.33 -18.13 1.67
CA ASP A 25 9.08 -17.52 1.33
C ASP A 25 8.83 -16.48 2.42
N TRP A 26 9.41 -15.29 2.21
CA TRP A 26 9.23 -14.16 3.12
C TRP A 26 7.78 -13.73 2.97
N HIS A 27 6.91 -14.36 3.75
CA HIS A 27 5.55 -13.91 3.98
C HIS A 27 5.62 -12.54 4.66
N PHE A 28 5.65 -11.48 3.86
CA PHE A 28 5.36 -10.13 4.32
C PHE A 28 3.85 -10.05 4.60
N GLN A 29 3.43 -10.62 5.72
CA GLN A 29 2.16 -10.19 6.33
C GLN A 29 2.33 -8.69 6.63
N ALA A 30 1.31 -7.89 6.30
CA ALA A 30 1.31 -6.43 6.41
C ALA A 30 1.84 -5.95 7.78
N VAL A 31 3.15 -5.75 7.85
CA VAL A 31 3.86 -5.24 9.02
C VAL A 31 4.91 -4.29 8.47
N SER A 32 4.56 -3.01 8.46
CA SER A 32 5.49 -1.90 8.61
C SER A 32 6.89 -2.14 8.07
N VAL A 33 7.08 -2.03 6.76
CA VAL A 33 8.46 -1.92 6.30
C VAL A 33 8.96 -0.57 6.78
N ARG A 34 10.18 -0.55 7.33
CA ARG A 34 10.88 0.67 7.68
C ARG A 34 11.06 1.49 6.40
N SER A 35 10.10 2.36 6.08
CA SER A 35 10.04 3.09 4.81
C SER A 35 11.30 3.90 4.53
N HIS A 36 12.07 4.26 5.57
CA HIS A 36 13.37 4.91 5.43
C HIS A 36 14.41 4.05 4.69
N ILE A 37 14.34 2.72 4.75
CA ILE A 37 15.27 1.82 4.05
C ILE A 37 15.14 2.02 2.53
N PHE A 38 13.92 2.26 2.05
CA PHE A 38 13.62 2.39 0.62
C PHE A 38 13.58 3.85 0.14
N GLU A 39 13.85 4.81 1.01
CA GLU A 39 13.85 6.23 0.64
C GLU A 39 14.81 6.54 -0.50
N SER A 40 15.93 5.84 -0.58
CA SER A 40 16.90 5.97 -1.66
C SER A 40 16.39 5.48 -3.02
N LEU A 41 15.34 4.66 -3.05
CA LEU A 41 14.69 4.20 -4.29
C LEU A 41 13.64 5.17 -4.83
N ARG A 42 13.23 6.17 -4.03
CA ARG A 42 12.21 7.14 -4.44
C ARG A 42 12.74 8.03 -5.56
N PRO A 43 11.89 8.36 -6.55
CA PRO A 43 12.20 9.43 -7.49
C PRO A 43 12.53 10.73 -6.76
N LYS A 44 13.56 11.45 -7.22
CA LYS A 44 13.91 12.76 -6.66
C LYS A 44 12.83 13.78 -7.01
N GLY A 45 12.41 14.57 -6.03
CA GLY A 45 11.44 15.65 -6.20
C GLY A 45 10.19 15.45 -5.34
N ASN A 46 9.24 16.37 -5.49
CA ASN A 46 7.95 16.26 -4.81
C ASN A 46 7.08 15.20 -5.47
N PRO A 47 6.29 14.43 -4.70
CA PRO A 47 5.33 13.49 -5.28
C PRO A 47 4.33 14.26 -6.15
N GLU A 48 3.97 13.69 -7.28
CA GLU A 48 2.88 14.20 -8.08
C GLU A 48 1.56 14.04 -7.34
N VAL A 49 0.75 15.10 -7.34
CA VAL A 49 -0.55 15.12 -6.65
C VAL A 49 -1.66 14.71 -7.61
N ILE A 50 -2.37 13.63 -7.27
CA ILE A 50 -3.44 13.03 -8.06
C ILE A 50 -4.77 13.27 -7.31
N LYS A 51 -5.59 14.17 -7.85
CA LYS A 51 -6.92 14.53 -7.29
C LYS A 51 -8.08 13.88 -8.02
N GLU A 52 -7.83 13.36 -9.22
CA GLU A 52 -8.85 12.76 -10.05
C GLU A 52 -9.26 11.40 -9.47
N CYS A 53 -10.39 11.39 -8.78
CA CYS A 53 -11.00 10.19 -8.25
C CYS A 53 -11.45 9.24 -9.37
N GLY A 54 -11.35 7.92 -9.16
CA GLY A 54 -11.74 6.90 -10.14
C GLY A 54 -10.65 6.58 -11.16
N SER A 55 -9.51 7.28 -11.11
CA SER A 55 -8.43 7.11 -12.06
C SER A 55 -7.60 5.84 -11.81
N VAL A 56 -7.01 5.33 -12.89
CA VAL A 56 -5.96 4.31 -12.85
C VAL A 56 -4.62 5.02 -12.76
N VAL A 57 -3.85 4.66 -11.75
CA VAL A 57 -2.57 5.28 -11.41
C VAL A 57 -1.44 4.32 -11.72
N THR A 58 -0.61 4.69 -12.69
CA THR A 58 0.55 3.88 -13.15
C THR A 58 1.88 4.55 -12.86
N LYS A 59 1.87 5.80 -12.38
CA LYS A 59 3.09 6.53 -12.04
C LYS A 59 3.73 5.93 -10.78
N PRO A 60 5.05 5.72 -10.76
CA PRO A 60 5.74 4.93 -9.73
C PRO A 60 5.85 5.60 -8.37
N TYR A 61 5.50 6.87 -8.24
CA TYR A 61 5.53 7.60 -6.97
C TYR A 61 4.56 8.78 -7.05
N GLY A 62 3.80 8.99 -5.98
CA GLY A 62 2.81 10.07 -5.97
C GLY A 62 2.07 10.21 -4.65
N GLN A 63 1.14 11.17 -4.65
CA GLN A 63 0.23 11.45 -3.56
C GLN A 63 -1.19 11.52 -4.09
N LEU A 64 -2.05 10.63 -3.60
CA LEU A 64 -3.49 10.70 -3.84
C LEU A 64 -4.08 11.72 -2.87
N GLU A 65 -4.94 12.60 -3.37
CA GLU A 65 -5.60 13.61 -2.54
C GLU A 65 -7.10 13.62 -2.78
N GLN A 66 -7.86 13.68 -1.69
CA GLN A 66 -9.28 13.99 -1.71
C GLN A 66 -9.61 15.06 -0.69
N VAL A 67 -10.53 15.95 -1.05
CA VAL A 67 -11.02 17.00 -0.17
C VAL A 67 -12.54 16.94 -0.17
N TYR A 68 -13.10 16.71 1.02
CA TYR A 68 -14.54 16.75 1.21
C TYR A 68 -14.91 17.98 2.02
N LYS A 69 -15.94 18.67 1.57
CA LYS A 69 -16.58 19.76 2.29
C LYS A 69 -17.98 19.35 2.70
N ARG A 70 -18.35 19.65 3.94
CA ARG A 70 -19.68 19.35 4.47
C ARG A 70 -20.76 19.89 3.54
N GLY A 71 -21.78 19.07 3.32
CA GLY A 71 -22.94 19.41 2.48
C GLY A 71 -22.66 19.50 0.98
N GLN A 72 -21.41 19.36 0.51
CA GLN A 72 -21.10 19.34 -0.93
C GLN A 72 -21.21 17.95 -1.55
N VAL A 73 -21.07 16.90 -0.73
CA VAL A 73 -21.23 15.51 -1.15
C VAL A 73 -22.09 14.77 -0.13
N ALA A 74 -22.79 13.73 -0.58
CA ALA A 74 -23.57 12.88 0.32
C ALA A 74 -22.64 12.11 1.27
N ALA A 75 -23.09 11.89 2.51
CA ALA A 75 -22.42 10.96 3.41
C ALA A 75 -22.27 9.58 2.76
N ASP A 76 -21.21 8.86 3.09
CA ASP A 76 -20.84 7.55 2.53
C ASP A 76 -20.44 7.57 1.05
N THR A 77 -20.26 8.75 0.43
CA THR A 77 -19.65 8.86 -0.91
C THR A 77 -18.27 8.20 -0.91
N THR A 78 -18.06 7.30 -1.85
CA THR A 78 -16.79 6.59 -2.02
C THR A 78 -15.98 7.15 -3.18
N CYS A 79 -14.67 7.20 -3.00
CA CYS A 79 -13.70 7.50 -4.03
C CYS A 79 -12.67 6.37 -4.12
N THR A 80 -12.36 5.89 -5.33
CA THR A 80 -11.38 4.81 -5.51
C THR A 80 -10.28 5.20 -6.49
N TRP A 81 -9.04 4.83 -6.18
CA TRP A 81 -7.93 4.81 -7.13
C TRP A 81 -7.43 3.39 -7.33
N LYS A 82 -7.12 3.03 -8.57
CA LYS A 82 -6.51 1.74 -8.91
C LYS A 82 -5.02 1.95 -9.17
N LEU A 83 -4.19 1.55 -8.23
CA LEU A 83 -2.74 1.56 -8.37
C LEU A 83 -2.31 0.32 -9.16
N ARG A 84 -1.69 0.53 -10.32
CA ARG A 84 -1.18 -0.55 -11.18
C ARG A 84 0.32 -0.42 -11.37
N ALA A 85 1.06 -1.26 -10.67
CA ALA A 85 2.51 -1.28 -10.79
C ALA A 85 2.96 -2.12 -11.99
N PRO A 86 4.13 -1.81 -12.58
CA PRO A 86 4.74 -2.71 -13.56
C PRO A 86 5.03 -4.08 -12.95
N ALA A 87 5.25 -5.08 -13.81
CA ALA A 87 5.72 -6.38 -13.36
C ALA A 87 6.99 -6.26 -12.49
N ASN A 88 7.15 -7.19 -11.53
CA ASN A 88 8.28 -7.22 -10.59
C ASN A 88 8.42 -5.97 -9.71
N HIS A 89 7.31 -5.28 -9.43
CA HIS A 89 7.25 -4.20 -8.45
C HIS A 89 6.28 -4.56 -7.32
N ARG A 90 6.50 -3.96 -6.16
CA ARG A 90 5.51 -3.92 -5.07
C ARG A 90 4.92 -2.53 -4.96
N ILE A 91 3.62 -2.47 -4.73
CA ILE A 91 2.95 -1.22 -4.37
C ILE A 91 3.11 -1.03 -2.87
N ASN A 92 3.64 0.11 -2.44
CA ASN A 92 3.79 0.45 -1.04
C ASN A 92 3.07 1.74 -0.71
N ILE A 93 2.16 1.70 0.26
CA ILE A 93 1.56 2.88 0.87
C ILE A 93 2.48 3.33 2.00
N ILE A 94 3.03 4.53 1.85
CA ILE A 94 4.03 5.12 2.74
C ILE A 94 3.35 5.78 3.94
N SER A 95 2.25 6.51 3.69
CA SER A 95 1.51 7.23 4.71
C SER A 95 0.08 7.47 4.27
N VAL A 96 -0.85 7.42 5.21
CA VAL A 96 -2.24 7.85 5.09
C VAL A 96 -2.46 8.98 6.08
N GLY A 97 -2.75 10.17 5.57
CA GLY A 97 -2.95 11.38 6.35
C GLY A 97 -4.40 11.85 6.30
N PHE A 98 -4.94 12.21 7.44
CA PHE A 98 -6.21 12.92 7.57
C PHE A 98 -5.95 14.28 8.23
N ASP A 99 -6.52 15.34 7.68
CA ASP A 99 -6.43 16.69 8.21
C ASP A 99 -7.82 17.32 8.21
N LEU A 100 -8.31 17.65 9.40
CA LEU A 100 -9.64 18.20 9.66
C LEU A 100 -9.50 19.70 9.96
N SER A 101 -10.10 20.55 9.14
CA SER A 101 -10.07 22.01 9.32
C SER A 101 -11.45 22.60 9.51
N ASP A 102 -11.49 23.88 9.88
CA ASP A 102 -12.73 24.65 10.02
C ASP A 102 -13.66 24.05 11.08
N SER A 103 -13.13 23.92 12.30
CA SER A 103 -13.88 23.41 13.45
C SER A 103 -14.96 24.39 13.90
N HIS A 104 -16.14 23.88 14.23
CA HIS A 104 -17.20 24.67 14.85
C HIS A 104 -16.89 24.84 16.34
N SER A 105 -16.50 26.05 16.75
CA SER A 105 -16.18 26.38 18.15
C SER A 105 -17.38 26.31 19.10
N ASP A 106 -18.59 26.31 18.55
CA ASP A 106 -19.82 26.57 19.29
C ASP A 106 -20.54 25.28 19.73
N THR A 107 -20.09 24.13 19.23
CA THR A 107 -20.60 22.80 19.62
C THR A 107 -19.56 22.08 20.48
N PRO A 108 -19.92 21.61 21.70
CA PRO A 108 -19.05 20.70 22.44
C PRO A 108 -18.66 19.52 21.55
N ILE A 109 -17.36 19.30 21.36
CA ILE A 109 -16.87 18.21 20.51
C ILE A 109 -17.21 16.89 21.21
N ASP A 110 -18.26 16.23 20.72
CA ASP A 110 -18.57 14.87 21.09
C ASP A 110 -17.74 13.90 20.25
N TYR A 111 -16.57 13.55 20.77
CA TYR A 111 -15.64 12.65 20.10
C TYR A 111 -16.18 11.24 19.91
N ASP A 112 -17.16 10.81 20.70
CA ASP A 112 -17.68 9.45 20.64
C ASP A 112 -18.78 9.33 19.57
N SER A 113 -19.46 10.42 19.20
CA SER A 113 -20.42 10.46 18.07
C SER A 113 -19.83 11.00 16.77
N ALA A 114 -18.67 11.65 16.81
CA ALA A 114 -17.97 12.16 15.64
C ALA A 114 -17.46 11.00 14.76
N LYS A 115 -18.19 10.75 13.67
CA LYS A 115 -17.80 9.78 12.65
C LYS A 115 -16.79 10.39 11.68
N ASN A 116 -15.91 9.54 11.15
CA ASN A 116 -14.78 9.96 10.34
C ASN A 116 -14.72 9.23 9.01
N SER A 117 -14.16 9.92 8.01
CA SER A 117 -13.84 9.31 6.74
C SER A 117 -12.85 8.16 6.93
N GLY A 118 -13.02 7.11 6.14
CA GLY A 118 -12.17 5.93 6.14
C GLY A 118 -11.34 5.81 4.87
N VAL A 119 -10.14 5.23 4.98
CA VAL A 119 -9.30 4.84 3.85
C VAL A 119 -9.09 3.32 3.92
N SER A 120 -9.64 2.57 2.98
CA SER A 120 -9.45 1.13 2.85
C SER A 120 -8.43 0.80 1.77
N LEU A 121 -7.56 -0.17 2.05
CA LEU A 121 -6.59 -0.71 1.10
C LEU A 121 -6.96 -2.14 0.75
N TYR A 122 -7.04 -2.44 -0.54
CA TYR A 122 -7.40 -3.75 -1.06
C TYR A 122 -6.28 -4.30 -1.94
N ASN A 123 -5.87 -5.55 -1.70
CA ASN A 123 -4.92 -6.30 -2.52
C ASN A 123 -5.68 -6.99 -3.67
N SER A 124 -6.18 -6.19 -4.62
CA SER A 124 -7.07 -6.63 -5.70
C SER A 124 -7.19 -5.55 -6.78
N GLU A 125 -7.95 -5.86 -7.84
CA GLU A 125 -8.37 -4.89 -8.88
C GLU A 125 -9.70 -4.17 -8.56
N GLU A 126 -10.40 -4.58 -7.50
CA GLU A 126 -11.74 -4.11 -7.14
C GLU A 126 -11.91 -3.90 -5.63
N ALA A 127 -12.54 -2.79 -5.26
CA ALA A 127 -12.86 -2.52 -3.85
C ALA A 127 -13.83 -3.57 -3.30
N GLY A 128 -13.64 -3.98 -2.05
CA GLY A 128 -14.46 -4.98 -1.36
C GLY A 128 -13.88 -6.40 -1.37
N GLU A 129 -12.91 -6.69 -2.25
CA GLU A 129 -12.17 -7.94 -2.27
C GLU A 129 -10.74 -7.76 -1.77
N GLY A 130 -10.20 -8.76 -1.05
CA GLY A 130 -8.79 -8.72 -0.63
C GLY A 130 -8.44 -7.57 0.33
N LEU A 131 -9.37 -7.16 1.20
CA LEU A 131 -9.16 -6.10 2.19
C LEU A 131 -7.89 -6.38 3.01
N MET A 132 -6.94 -5.45 2.94
CA MET A 132 -5.69 -5.50 3.71
C MET A 132 -5.86 -4.81 5.05
N THR A 133 -6.43 -3.60 5.03
CA THR A 133 -6.64 -2.77 6.23
C THR A 133 -7.56 -1.59 5.93
N THR A 134 -8.07 -0.97 6.99
CA THR A 134 -8.78 0.31 6.93
C THR A 134 -8.24 1.27 7.98
N PHE A 135 -8.01 2.52 7.57
CA PHE A 135 -7.65 3.63 8.42
C PHE A 135 -8.85 4.53 8.65
N TYR A 136 -8.95 5.06 9.85
CA TYR A 136 -9.91 6.09 10.21
C TYR A 136 -9.15 7.16 10.97
N THR A 137 -9.51 8.43 10.79
CA THR A 137 -9.09 9.44 11.75
C THR A 137 -9.92 9.33 13.03
N SER A 138 -9.37 9.78 14.15
CA SER A 138 -10.10 10.03 15.39
C SER A 138 -10.05 11.53 15.66
N PRO A 139 -11.16 12.21 15.98
CA PRO A 139 -11.12 13.64 16.20
C PRO A 139 -10.32 13.99 17.48
N LYS A 140 -10.09 13.00 18.38
CA LYS A 140 -9.25 13.15 19.59
C LYS A 140 -7.79 13.48 19.22
N GLU A 141 -7.37 13.14 18.01
CA GLU A 141 -6.09 13.56 17.44
C GLU A 141 -6.29 14.90 16.75
N HIS A 142 -6.21 16.00 17.52
CA HIS A 142 -6.23 17.34 16.95
C HIS A 142 -5.08 17.50 15.95
N GLY A 143 -5.39 17.59 14.65
CA GLY A 143 -4.43 17.89 13.58
C GLY A 143 -4.26 16.78 12.54
N SER A 144 -3.15 16.85 11.80
CA SER A 144 -2.76 15.91 10.74
C SER A 144 -2.39 14.55 11.34
N SER A 145 -3.34 13.61 11.41
CA SER A 145 -3.06 12.22 11.79
C SER A 145 -2.44 11.46 10.62
N GLY A 146 -1.13 11.26 10.66
CA GLY A 146 -0.41 10.39 9.73
C GLY A 146 -0.38 8.97 10.28
N PHE A 147 -1.25 8.11 9.78
CA PHE A 147 -1.18 6.68 10.04
C PHE A 147 -0.37 5.99 8.95
N VAL A 148 0.31 4.92 9.37
CA VAL A 148 1.10 3.98 8.58
C VAL A 148 2.61 4.12 8.70
N ASN A 149 3.11 3.02 9.24
CA ASN A 149 4.41 2.41 9.14
C ASN A 149 4.20 1.36 8.01
N SER A 150 4.84 1.52 6.85
CA SER A 150 4.40 1.11 5.49
C SER A 150 3.55 -0.18 5.29
N ILE A 151 2.63 -0.17 4.31
CA ILE A 151 1.87 -1.36 3.86
C ILE A 151 2.15 -1.65 2.40
N SER A 152 2.50 -2.89 2.09
CA SER A 152 2.91 -3.28 0.75
C SER A 152 2.09 -4.43 0.18
N SER A 153 1.85 -4.38 -1.13
CA SER A 153 1.19 -5.40 -1.94
C SER A 153 2.12 -5.86 -3.07
N GLN A 154 2.02 -7.13 -3.44
CA GLN A 154 2.70 -7.72 -4.61
C GLN A 154 1.84 -7.69 -5.88
N GLU A 155 0.59 -7.28 -5.75
CA GLU A 155 -0.40 -7.23 -6.81
C GLU A 155 -0.78 -5.77 -7.08
N ASN A 156 -1.76 -5.57 -7.96
CA ASN A 156 -2.40 -4.27 -8.07
C ASN A 156 -3.21 -3.98 -6.80
N MET A 157 -3.40 -2.70 -6.51
CA MET A 157 -4.03 -2.26 -5.26
C MET A 157 -5.16 -1.27 -5.55
N VAL A 158 -6.27 -1.42 -4.85
CA VAL A 158 -7.30 -0.39 -4.78
C VAL A 158 -7.16 0.39 -3.48
N VAL A 159 -7.10 1.72 -3.60
CA VAL A 159 -7.21 2.65 -2.49
C VAL A 159 -8.62 3.24 -2.53
N GLU A 160 -9.44 2.92 -1.54
CA GLU A 160 -10.78 3.47 -1.40
C GLU A 160 -10.84 4.46 -0.25
N VAL A 161 -11.45 5.60 -0.50
CA VAL A 161 -11.79 6.59 0.52
C VAL A 161 -13.30 6.63 0.63
N LYS A 162 -13.82 6.28 1.80
CA LYS A 162 -15.23 6.42 2.12
C LYS A 162 -15.42 7.67 2.96
N TYR A 163 -16.07 8.68 2.38
CA TYR A 163 -16.39 9.92 3.06
C TYR A 163 -17.40 9.67 4.17
N HIS A 164 -17.15 10.27 5.32
CA HIS A 164 -18.17 10.42 6.34
C HIS A 164 -18.33 11.89 6.70
N ASP A 165 -19.56 12.38 6.75
CA ASP A 165 -19.82 13.76 7.14
C ASP A 165 -19.54 13.94 8.63
N ASN A 166 -18.49 14.70 8.94
CA ASN A 166 -18.09 14.99 10.31
C ASN A 166 -18.78 16.29 10.72
N ILE A 167 -19.69 16.21 11.69
CA ILE A 167 -20.50 17.34 12.18
C ILE A 167 -19.69 18.44 12.90
N ASN A 168 -18.44 18.18 13.29
CA ASN A 168 -17.62 19.15 14.01
C ASN A 168 -16.69 19.96 13.09
N TYR A 169 -16.36 19.46 11.89
CA TYR A 169 -15.44 20.09 10.93
C TYR A 169 -16.06 20.28 9.54
N ASP A 170 -15.90 21.45 8.92
CA ASP A 170 -16.45 21.70 7.57
C ASP A 170 -15.60 21.07 6.46
N THR A 171 -14.30 20.90 6.67
CA THR A 171 -13.40 20.40 5.63
C THR A 171 -12.56 19.22 6.13
N GLN A 172 -12.48 18.19 5.30
CA GLN A 172 -11.65 17.01 5.52
C GLN A 172 -10.71 16.81 4.34
N TYR A 173 -9.41 16.89 4.58
CA TYR A 173 -8.36 16.59 3.63
C TYR A 173 -7.81 15.19 3.89
N ILE A 174 -7.73 14.39 2.85
CA ILE A 174 -7.23 13.02 2.90
C ILE A 174 -6.07 12.91 1.91
N LYS A 175 -4.90 12.49 2.40
CA LYS A 175 -3.65 12.45 1.63
C LYS A 175 -3.01 11.08 1.77
N ILE A 176 -2.80 10.36 0.66
CA ILE A 176 -2.16 9.05 0.66
C ILE A 176 -0.89 9.10 -0.17
N LYS A 177 0.28 8.87 0.42
CA LYS A 177 1.55 8.78 -0.32
C LYS A 177 1.84 7.33 -0.65
N TYR A 178 2.25 7.07 -1.88
CA TYR A 178 2.55 5.73 -2.36
C TYR A 178 3.80 5.72 -3.23
N GLU A 179 4.41 4.53 -3.35
CA GLU A 179 5.55 4.25 -4.22
C GLU A 179 5.45 2.84 -4.81
N PHE A 180 6.00 2.64 -5.99
CA PHE A 180 6.20 1.34 -6.62
C PHE A 180 7.68 0.97 -6.49
N LEU A 181 7.96 -0.10 -5.75
CA LEU A 181 9.31 -0.52 -5.42
C LEU A 181 9.73 -1.71 -6.28
N PRO A 182 10.80 -1.62 -7.09
CA PRO A 182 11.34 -2.75 -7.81
C PRO A 182 11.83 -3.84 -6.83
N VAL A 183 11.39 -5.09 -7.03
CA VAL A 183 11.68 -6.19 -6.09
C VAL A 183 13.17 -6.49 -5.97
N ASP A 184 13.89 -6.46 -7.09
CA ASP A 184 15.34 -6.68 -7.16
C ASP A 184 16.11 -5.61 -6.37
N LYS A 185 15.69 -4.34 -6.47
CA LYS A 185 16.31 -3.23 -5.74
C LYS A 185 16.01 -3.26 -4.25
N MET A 186 14.81 -3.67 -3.86
CA MET A 186 14.50 -3.90 -2.45
C MET A 186 15.40 -5.00 -1.86
N GLN A 187 15.56 -6.12 -2.57
CA GLN A 187 16.43 -7.22 -2.11
C GLN A 187 17.89 -6.78 -1.97
N GLU A 188 18.42 -6.02 -2.93
CA GLU A 188 19.78 -5.46 -2.88
C GLU A 188 19.99 -4.54 -1.67
N LEU A 189 18.99 -3.74 -1.31
CA LEU A 189 19.08 -2.87 -0.14
C LEU A 189 18.98 -3.67 1.15
N LEU A 190 18.03 -4.59 1.26
CA LEU A 190 17.84 -5.41 2.46
C LEU A 190 19.06 -6.29 2.76
N SER A 191 19.76 -6.80 1.75
CA SER A 191 20.98 -7.59 1.95
C SER A 191 22.16 -6.77 2.52
N LYS A 192 22.09 -5.44 2.53
CA LYS A 192 23.10 -4.57 3.15
C LYS A 192 22.86 -4.37 4.66
N TYR A 193 21.70 -4.78 5.17
CA TYR A 193 21.31 -4.67 6.58
C TYR A 193 21.38 -6.00 7.34
N HIS A 194 21.81 -7.07 6.66
CA HIS A 194 22.06 -8.41 7.21
C HIS A 194 23.52 -8.80 6.97
#